data_AF-A0A1Y2VCK8-F1
#
_entry.id   AF-A0A1Y2VCK8-F1
#
_cell.length_a   1.000
_cell.length_b   1.000
_cell.length_c   1.000
_cell.angle_alpha   90.00
_cell.angle_beta   90.00
_cell.angle_gamma   90.00
#
_symmetry.space_group_name_H-M   'P 1'
#
loop_
_entity.id
_entity.type
_entity.pdbx_description
1 polymer ?
#
loop_
_entity_poly.entity_id
_entity_poly.type
_entity_poly.pdbx_seq_one_letter_code
_entity_poly.pdbx_strand_id
1 'polypeptide(L)'
;MSALKADPRAVPLRDQSHNFYGLGSRMLDVFEEREICAILRKTFVTRAVDIALHARKAGATEDMGVGTGEDFLRGLEEWERILFRKAHEGTKGSKEWMEGIKKH
;
A
#
# COMPACT_ATOMS: atom_id res chain seq x y z
N MET A 1 -10.44 14.30 -7.04
CA MET A 1 -9.06 14.41 -7.57
C MET A 1 -8.19 15.43 -6.86
N SER A 2 -8.69 16.60 -6.47
CA SER A 2 -7.89 17.64 -5.79
C SER A 2 -7.23 17.18 -4.49
N ALA A 3 -7.92 16.36 -3.68
CA ALA A 3 -7.34 15.77 -2.47
C ALA A 3 -6.13 14.86 -2.76
N LEU A 4 -6.25 13.99 -3.79
CA LEU A 4 -5.14 13.10 -4.21
C LEU A 4 -3.96 13.87 -4.81
N LYS A 5 -4.22 15.02 -5.45
CA LYS A 5 -3.17 15.92 -5.93
C LYS A 5 -2.40 16.57 -4.78
N ALA A 6 -3.11 16.96 -3.70
CA ALA A 6 -2.54 17.64 -2.55
C ALA A 6 -1.73 16.68 -1.67
N ASP A 7 -2.37 15.64 -1.13
CA ASP A 7 -1.70 14.59 -0.39
C ASP A 7 -2.41 13.24 -0.58
N PRO A 8 -1.81 12.28 -1.32
CA PRO A 8 -2.39 10.97 -1.51
C PRO A 8 -2.37 10.09 -0.25
N ARG A 9 -1.59 10.44 0.78
CA ARG A 9 -1.46 9.63 2.02
C ARG A 9 -2.61 9.86 2.97
N ALA A 10 -3.11 11.09 3.05
CA ALA A 10 -4.20 11.49 3.93
C ALA A 10 -5.58 10.95 3.49
N VAL A 11 -5.69 10.39 2.29
CA VAL A 11 -6.97 9.91 1.74
C VAL A 11 -7.14 8.41 1.97
N PRO A 12 -8.21 7.96 2.68
CA PRO A 12 -8.55 6.54 2.76
C PRO A 12 -9.16 6.08 1.44
N LEU A 13 -8.37 5.42 0.59
CA LEU A 13 -8.81 4.99 -0.74
C LEU A 13 -9.92 3.94 -0.68
N ARG A 14 -9.91 3.08 0.34
CA ARG A 14 -10.95 2.06 0.52
C ARG A 14 -12.34 2.65 0.73
N ASP A 15 -12.44 3.81 1.38
CA ASP A 15 -13.72 4.50 1.60
C ASP A 15 -14.29 5.09 0.29
N GLN A 16 -13.44 5.31 -0.72
CA GLN A 16 -13.86 5.75 -2.06
C GLN A 16 -14.25 4.57 -2.95
N SER A 17 -13.41 3.52 -2.97
CA SER A 17 -13.68 2.27 -3.68
C SER A 17 -12.75 1.17 -3.18
N HIS A 18 -13.28 -0.03 -3.03
CA HIS A 18 -12.48 -1.21 -2.67
C HIS A 18 -11.44 -1.56 -3.74
N ASN A 19 -11.72 -1.25 -5.00
CA ASN A 19 -10.89 -1.56 -6.17
C ASN A 19 -10.49 -0.27 -6.90
N PHE A 20 -10.07 0.76 -6.16
CA PHE A 20 -9.83 2.11 -6.67
C PHE A 20 -8.89 2.13 -7.89
N TYR A 21 -7.74 1.45 -7.82
CA TYR A 21 -6.80 1.41 -8.94
C TYR A 21 -7.28 0.54 -10.11
N GLY A 22 -7.98 -0.56 -9.84
CA GLY A 22 -8.56 -1.39 -10.89
C GLY A 22 -9.68 -0.68 -11.67
N LEU A 23 -10.50 0.12 -10.98
CA LEU A 23 -11.49 0.99 -11.61
C LEU A 23 -10.80 2.12 -12.39
N GLY A 24 -9.80 2.76 -11.78
CA GLY A 24 -9.01 3.82 -12.41
C GLY A 24 -8.32 3.37 -13.69
N SER A 25 -7.74 2.16 -13.72
CA SER A 25 -7.09 1.63 -14.93
C SER A 25 -8.09 1.40 -16.06
N ARG A 26 -9.26 0.83 -15.75
CA ARG A 26 -10.32 0.63 -16.77
C ARG A 26 -10.90 1.94 -17.27
N MET A 27 -11.04 2.92 -16.39
CA MET A 27 -11.48 4.27 -16.76
C MET A 27 -10.47 4.93 -17.70
N LEU A 28 -9.17 4.77 -17.46
CA LEU A 28 -8.12 5.28 -18.34
C LEU A 28 -8.09 4.63 -19.73
N ASP A 29 -8.53 3.37 -19.84
CA ASP A 29 -8.67 2.70 -21.14
C ASP A 29 -9.77 3.35 -22.00
N VAL A 30 -10.76 4.00 -21.37
CA VAL A 30 -11.93 4.60 -22.03
C VAL A 30 -11.76 6.11 -22.22
N PHE A 31 -11.10 6.79 -21.28
CA PHE A 31 -10.90 8.23 -21.27
C PHE A 31 -9.41 8.57 -21.39
N GLU A 32 -9.01 9.28 -22.45
CA GLU A 32 -7.63 9.72 -22.67
C GLU A 32 -7.20 10.92 -21.80
N GLU A 33 -7.58 10.93 -20.53
CA GLU A 33 -7.20 11.99 -19.59
C GLU A 33 -5.81 11.75 -19.00
N ARG A 34 -4.79 12.26 -19.68
CA ARG A 34 -3.37 12.14 -19.28
C ARG A 34 -3.10 12.64 -17.86
N GLU A 35 -3.84 13.66 -17.43
CA GLU A 35 -3.71 14.24 -16.10
C GLU A 35 -4.16 13.26 -15.01
N ILE A 36 -5.30 12.60 -15.19
CA ILE A 36 -5.80 11.56 -14.27
C ILE A 36 -4.79 10.41 -14.17
N CYS A 37 -4.22 10.02 -15.30
CA CYS A 37 -3.22 8.96 -15.39
C CYS A 37 -1.93 9.32 -14.61
N ALA A 38 -1.50 10.58 -14.66
CA ALA A 38 -0.37 11.07 -13.87
C ALA A 38 -0.68 11.08 -12.37
N ILE A 39 -1.88 11.51 -11.98
CA ILE A 39 -2.31 11.54 -10.57
C ILE A 39 -2.34 10.12 -10.03
N LEU A 40 -3.06 9.19 -10.66
CA LEU A 40 -3.19 7.79 -10.21
C LEU A 40 -1.83 7.12 -9.99
N ARG A 41 -0.89 7.28 -10.94
CA ARG A 41 0.47 6.76 -10.81
C ARG A 41 1.22 7.39 -9.63
N LYS A 42 1.16 8.72 -9.48
CA LYS A 42 1.78 9.42 -8.34
C LYS A 42 1.20 8.95 -7.01
N THR A 43 -0.13 8.79 -6.93
CA THR A 43 -0.82 8.29 -5.74
C THR A 43 -0.29 6.92 -5.36
N PHE A 44 -0.25 5.99 -6.32
CA PHE A 44 0.19 4.61 -6.08
C PHE A 44 1.65 4.55 -5.62
N VAL A 45 2.57 5.24 -6.31
CA VAL A 45 4.00 5.22 -5.94
C VAL A 45 4.23 5.83 -4.56
N THR A 46 3.55 6.95 -4.25
CA THR A 46 3.71 7.64 -2.95
C THR A 46 3.25 6.75 -1.80
N ARG A 47 2.10 6.08 -1.96
CA ARG A 47 1.52 5.21 -0.94
C ARG A 47 2.25 3.87 -0.84
N ALA A 48 2.81 3.36 -1.94
CA ALA A 48 3.63 2.14 -1.93
C ALA A 48 4.86 2.25 -1.02
N VAL A 49 5.47 3.43 -0.91
CA VAL A 49 6.57 3.69 0.03
C VAL A 49 6.10 3.50 1.48
N ASP A 50 4.93 4.03 1.82
CA ASP A 50 4.37 3.90 3.16
C ASP A 50 3.96 2.45 3.45
N ILE A 51 3.39 1.75 2.47
CA ILE A 51 3.07 0.31 2.57
C ILE A 51 4.33 -0.50 2.87
N ALA A 52 5.43 -0.26 2.15
CA ALA A 52 6.69 -0.95 2.38
C ALA A 52 7.27 -0.66 3.78
N LEU A 53 7.15 0.58 4.25
CA LEU A 53 7.58 0.97 5.60
C LEU A 53 6.76 0.24 6.67
N HIS A 54 5.44 0.19 6.53
CA HIS A 54 4.56 -0.50 7.48
C HIS A 54 4.75 -2.02 7.43
N ALA A 55 4.94 -2.60 6.24
CA ALA A 55 5.20 -4.03 6.07
C ALA A 55 6.49 -4.48 6.78
N ARG A 56 7.54 -3.64 6.72
CA ARG A 56 8.81 -3.88 7.45
C ARG A 56 8.65 -3.78 8.96
N LYS A 57 7.94 -2.75 9.45
CA LYS A 57 7.68 -2.56 10.88
C LYS A 57 6.82 -3.69 11.46
N ALA A 58 5.85 -4.18 10.71
CA ALA A 58 5.02 -5.33 11.10
C ALA A 58 5.83 -6.62 11.31
N GLY A 59 6.98 -6.79 10.65
CA GLY A 59 7.88 -7.94 10.90
C GLY A 59 8.83 -7.75 12.10
N ALA A 60 8.94 -6.51 12.61
CA ALA A 60 9.79 -6.15 13.74
C ALA A 60 9.03 -6.20 15.08
N THR A 61 7.74 -5.85 15.06
CA THR A 61 6.82 -5.94 16.19
C THR A 61 5.62 -6.75 15.74
N GLU A 62 5.42 -7.94 16.32
CA GLU A 62 4.21 -8.78 16.12
C GLU A 62 2.92 -8.03 16.52
N ASP A 63 3.07 -6.87 17.16
CA ASP A 63 2.02 -6.00 17.63
C ASP A 63 1.77 -4.84 16.64
N MET A 64 1.14 -5.13 15.50
CA MET A 64 0.47 -4.10 14.69
C MET A 64 -0.94 -3.79 15.23
N GLY A 65 -1.22 -4.15 16.49
CA GLY A 65 -2.56 -4.25 17.06
C GLY A 65 -3.10 -3.03 17.80
N VAL A 66 -2.45 -1.86 17.78
CA VAL A 66 -2.97 -0.70 18.52
C VAL A 66 -3.03 0.57 17.66
N GLY A 67 -4.22 0.83 17.10
CA GLY A 67 -4.65 2.14 16.58
C GLY A 67 -4.14 2.50 15.18
N THR A 68 -2.93 3.04 15.07
CA THR A 68 -2.44 3.64 13.82
C THR A 68 -2.16 2.63 12.70
N GLY A 69 -1.76 1.41 13.05
CA GLY A 69 -1.54 0.33 12.08
C GLY A 69 -2.85 -0.22 11.51
N GLU A 70 -3.87 -0.35 12.36
CA GLU A 70 -5.19 -0.85 11.95
C GLU A 70 -5.92 0.15 11.05
N ASP A 71 -5.88 1.45 11.37
CA ASP A 71 -6.47 2.48 10.52
C ASP A 71 -5.80 2.57 9.16
N PHE A 72 -4.46 2.43 9.11
CA PHE A 72 -3.71 2.36 7.87
C PHE A 72 -4.16 1.14 7.04
N LEU A 73 -4.17 -0.06 7.64
CA LEU A 73 -4.59 -1.29 6.97
C LEU A 73 -6.05 -1.22 6.51
N ARG A 74 -6.94 -0.62 7.31
CA ARG A 74 -8.34 -0.40 6.96
C ARG A 74 -8.46 0.50 5.74
N GLY A 75 -7.64 1.55 5.62
CA GLY A 75 -7.64 2.48 4.49
C GLY A 75 -7.10 1.93 3.17
N LEU A 76 -6.41 0.78 3.17
CA LEU A 76 -5.85 0.17 1.96
C LEU A 76 -6.92 -0.44 1.05
N GLU A 77 -6.82 -0.11 -0.24
CA GLU A 77 -7.59 -0.78 -1.29
C GLU A 77 -6.96 -2.13 -1.69
N GLU A 78 -7.57 -2.89 -2.60
CA GLU A 78 -7.20 -4.30 -2.84
C GLU A 78 -5.77 -4.51 -3.39
N TRP A 79 -5.32 -3.73 -4.37
CA TRP A 79 -3.93 -3.86 -4.87
C TRP A 79 -2.91 -3.52 -3.79
N GLU A 80 -3.17 -2.47 -3.00
CA GLU A 80 -2.36 -2.06 -1.86
C GLU A 80 -2.29 -3.14 -0.78
N ARG A 81 -3.40 -3.85 -0.52
CA ARG A 81 -3.43 -5.00 0.40
C ARG A 81 -2.61 -6.18 -0.12
N ILE A 82 -2.72 -6.49 -1.41
CA ILE A 82 -1.90 -7.53 -2.04
C ILE A 82 -0.42 -7.15 -1.93
N LEU A 83 -0.07 -5.89 -2.19
CA LEU A 83 1.29 -5.38 -2.07
C LEU A 83 1.81 -5.47 -0.63
N PHE A 84 0.99 -5.06 0.34
CA PHE A 84 1.32 -5.16 1.77
C PHE A 84 1.62 -6.60 2.19
N ARG A 85 0.73 -7.55 1.85
CA ARG A 85 0.91 -8.98 2.19
C ARG A 85 2.23 -9.51 1.62
N LYS A 86 2.50 -9.29 0.33
CA LYS A 86 3.74 -9.72 -0.32
C LYS A 86 4.99 -9.09 0.31
N ALA A 87 4.95 -7.79 0.61
CA ALA A 87 6.08 -7.10 1.23
C ALA A 87 6.34 -7.59 2.66
N HIS A 88 5.27 -7.89 3.40
CA HIS A 88 5.35 -8.40 4.76
C HIS A 88 5.91 -9.83 4.79
N GLU A 89 5.36 -10.73 3.96
CA GLU A 89 5.85 -12.10 3.80
C GLU A 89 7.32 -12.12 3.36
N GLY A 90 7.71 -11.27 2.41
CA GLY A 90 9.09 -11.15 1.95
C GLY A 90 10.05 -10.68 3.06
N THR A 91 9.61 -9.74 3.91
CA THR A 91 10.42 -9.28 5.05
C THR A 91 10.55 -10.37 6.12
N LYS A 92 9.46 -11.08 6.43
CA LYS A 92 9.45 -12.17 7.39
C LYS A 92 10.36 -13.32 6.95
N GLY A 93 10.21 -13.78 5.70
CA GLY A 93 11.05 -14.85 5.14
C GLY A 93 12.53 -14.47 5.10
N SER A 94 12.86 -13.21 4.80
CA SER A 94 14.23 -12.73 4.83
C SER A 94 14.83 -12.74 6.25
N LYS A 95 14.04 -12.37 7.26
CA LYS A 95 14.44 -12.40 8.67
C LYS A 95 14.68 -13.84 9.15
N GLU A 96 13.75 -14.74 8.87
CA GLU A 96 13.85 -16.16 9.22
C GLU A 96 15.08 -16.82 8.58
N TRP A 97 15.34 -16.51 7.31
CA TRP A 97 16.53 -16.97 6.61
C TRP A 97 17.83 -16.46 7.27
N MET A 98 17.90 -15.18 7.62
CA MET A 98 19.07 -14.62 8.32
C MET A 98 19.28 -15.23 9.71
N GLU A 99 18.21 -15.54 10.43
CA GLU A 99 18.29 -16.24 11.73
C GLU A 99 18.75 -17.70 11.56
N GLY A 100 18.33 -18.37 10.48
CA GLY A 100 18.81 -19.70 10.10
C GLY A 100 20.31 -19.73 9.83
N ILE A 101 20.84 -18.72 9.11
CA ILE A 101 22.29 -18.60 8.87
C ILE A 101 23.06 -18.42 10.17
N LYS A 102 22.58 -17.60 11.11
CA LYS A 102 23.29 -17.33 12.37
C LYS A 102 23.34 -18.52 13.33
N LYS A 103 22.51 -19.54 13.13
CA LYS A 103 22.45 -20.76 13.96
C LYS A 103 23.45 -21.83 13.50
N HIS A 104 24.10 -21.64 12.35
CA HIS A 104 25.13 -22.50 11.79
C HIS A 104 26.47 -21.76 11.75
#